data_AF-A0A1H1HV00-F1
#
_entry.id   AF-A0A1H1HV00-F1
#
_cell.length_a   1.000
_cell.length_b   1.000
_cell.length_c   1.000
_cell.angle_alpha   90.00
_cell.angle_beta   90.00
_cell.angle_gamma   90.00
#
_symmetry.space_group_name_H-M   'P 1'
#
loop_
_entity.id
_entity.type
_entity.pdbx_description
1 polymer ?
#
loop_
_entity_poly.entity_id
_entity_poly.type
_entity_poly.pdbx_seq_one_letter_code
_entity_poly.pdbx_strand_id
1 'polypeptide(L)'
;MGIDRMIEQQIRRSQMSGSLDKLDGAGKPIPRRSGTNFAQAARMSVMDGAGGGVQQELSLRREISDLEEKLKTITDSDKRVAMRKDLMDKRLRLSVHEEARRK
;
A
#
# COMPACT_ATOMS: atom_id res chain seq x y z
N MET A 1 6.33 -3.07 36.11
CA MET A 1 6.48 -4.47 35.66
C MET A 1 7.13 -4.43 34.29
N GLY A 2 8.28 -5.09 34.11
CA GLY A 2 9.02 -5.05 32.84
C GLY A 2 8.40 -5.93 31.76
N ILE A 3 8.61 -5.56 30.50
CA ILE A 3 8.13 -6.28 29.31
C ILE A 3 8.60 -7.74 29.32
N ASP A 4 9.79 -8.01 29.86
CA ASP A 4 10.37 -9.37 29.97
C ASP A 4 9.44 -10.33 30.73
N ARG A 5 8.80 -9.86 31.81
CA ARG A 5 7.89 -10.67 32.61
C ARG A 5 6.59 -10.98 31.85
N MET A 6 6.14 -10.09 30.98
CA MET A 6 4.96 -10.30 30.15
C MET A 6 5.25 -11.30 29.02
N ILE A 7 6.44 -11.20 28.41
CA ILE A 7 6.91 -12.15 27.39
C ILE A 7 6.97 -13.56 27.98
N GLU A 8 7.60 -13.70 29.15
CA GLU A 8 7.75 -14.98 29.85
C GLU A 8 6.39 -15.63 30.19
N GLN A 9 5.41 -14.83 30.63
CA GLN A 9 4.06 -15.32 30.88
C GLN A 9 3.34 -15.79 29.61
N GLN A 10 3.53 -15.08 28.49
CA GLN A 10 2.92 -15.44 27.22
C GLN A 10 3.52 -16.74 26.66
N ILE A 11 4.83 -16.93 26.79
CA ILE A 11 5.51 -18.17 26.39
C ILE A 11 4.96 -19.36 27.20
N ARG A 12 4.87 -19.23 28.53
CA ARG A 12 4.34 -20.30 29.39
C ARG A 12 2.88 -20.63 29.08
N ARG A 13 2.07 -19.61 28.80
CA ARG A 13 0.66 -19.82 28.41
C ARG A 13 0.56 -20.64 27.12
N SER A 14 1.34 -20.30 26.10
CA SER A 14 1.39 -21.01 24.82
C SER A 14 1.90 -22.45 24.94
N GLN A 15 2.88 -22.68 25.81
CA GLN A 15 3.37 -24.03 26.12
C GLN A 15 2.28 -24.89 26.78
N MET A 16 1.59 -24.34 27.79
CA MET A 16 0.51 -25.07 28.46
C MET A 16 -0.70 -25.33 27.56
N SER A 17 -1.00 -24.44 26.62
CA SER A 17 -2.10 -24.64 25.66
C SER A 17 -1.74 -25.58 24.50
N GLY A 18 -0.51 -26.11 24.44
CA GLY A 18 -0.05 -26.96 23.35
C GLY A 18 -0.03 -26.26 21.99
N SER A 19 -0.06 -24.92 21.96
CA SER A 19 -0.12 -24.16 20.71
C SER A 19 1.21 -24.22 19.94
N LEU A 20 2.27 -24.73 20.57
CA LEU A 20 3.58 -24.95 19.98
C LEU A 20 3.75 -26.37 19.42
N ASP A 21 2.81 -27.28 19.70
CA ASP A 21 2.95 -28.71 19.35
C ASP A 21 2.53 -29.02 17.90
N LYS A 22 1.65 -28.18 17.32
CA LYS A 22 1.11 -28.35 15.96
C LYS A 22 1.39 -27.14 15.07
N LEU A 23 2.62 -26.63 15.13
CA LEU A 23 3.05 -25.55 14.26
C LEU A 23 2.96 -26.01 12.80
N ASP A 24 2.40 -25.17 11.93
CA ASP A 24 2.37 -25.47 10.51
C ASP A 24 3.80 -25.53 9.97
N GLY A 25 4.11 -26.67 9.34
CA GLY A 25 5.47 -26.95 8.87
C GLY A 25 6.35 -27.74 9.83
N ALA A 26 5.89 -28.09 11.03
CA ALA A 26 6.64 -28.96 11.94
C ALA A 26 6.99 -30.29 11.27
N GLY A 27 8.29 -30.60 11.21
CA GLY A 27 8.82 -31.80 10.57
C GLY A 27 8.84 -31.78 9.02
N LYS A 28 8.30 -30.74 8.38
CA LYS A 28 8.42 -30.58 6.92
C LYS A 28 9.84 -30.11 6.59
N PRO A 29 10.46 -30.61 5.49
CA PRO A 29 11.75 -30.11 5.05
C PRO A 29 11.65 -28.60 4.80
N ILE A 30 12.67 -27.86 5.25
CA ILE A 30 12.75 -26.43 4.97
C ILE A 30 12.69 -26.25 3.45
N PRO A 31 11.70 -25.52 2.91
CA PRO A 31 11.54 -25.40 1.48
C PRO A 31 12.82 -24.84 0.87
N ARG A 32 13.34 -25.53 -0.15
CA ARG A 32 14.54 -25.08 -0.87
C ARG A 32 14.23 -23.70 -1.46
N ARG A 33 14.93 -22.69 -0.95
CA ARG A 33 14.81 -21.31 -1.41
C ARG A 33 15.36 -21.21 -2.82
N SER A 34 14.50 -21.43 -3.81
CA SER A 34 14.77 -21.11 -5.21
C SER A 34 14.73 -19.60 -5.37
N GLY A 35 15.86 -19.02 -5.77
CA GLY A 35 15.91 -17.64 -6.26
C GLY A 35 16.25 -16.59 -5.20
N THR A 36 17.38 -15.95 -5.43
CA THR A 36 17.64 -14.55 -5.11
C THR A 36 16.40 -13.70 -5.35
N ASN A 37 15.54 -13.50 -4.36
CA ASN A 37 14.52 -12.46 -4.42
C ASN A 37 13.83 -12.15 -3.09
N PHE A 38 14.25 -12.68 -1.94
CA PHE A 38 13.64 -12.23 -0.67
C PHE A 38 13.85 -10.72 -0.45
N ALA A 39 15.03 -10.19 -0.80
CA ALA A 39 15.27 -8.76 -0.76
C ALA A 39 14.48 -7.97 -1.82
N GLN A 40 14.13 -8.57 -2.96
CA GLN A 40 13.31 -7.92 -3.99
C GLN A 40 11.83 -7.99 -3.64
N ALA A 41 11.32 -9.14 -3.18
CA ALA A 41 9.97 -9.33 -2.70
C ALA A 41 9.71 -8.52 -1.43
N ALA A 42 10.66 -8.46 -0.49
CA ALA A 42 10.58 -7.56 0.66
C ALA A 42 10.67 -6.09 0.22
N ARG A 43 11.53 -5.73 -0.75
CA ARG A 43 11.51 -4.38 -1.35
C ARG A 43 10.18 -4.07 -2.03
N MET A 44 9.55 -5.03 -2.71
CA MET A 44 8.25 -4.89 -3.36
C MET A 44 7.12 -4.79 -2.33
N SER A 45 7.14 -5.58 -1.24
CA SER A 45 6.17 -5.45 -0.14
C SER A 45 6.36 -4.18 0.68
N VAL A 46 7.60 -3.70 0.85
CA VAL A 46 7.88 -2.40 1.48
C VAL A 46 7.48 -1.26 0.53
N MET A 47 7.68 -1.40 -0.79
CA MET A 47 7.14 -0.51 -1.82
C MET A 47 5.60 -0.56 -1.89
N ASP A 48 4.95 -1.68 -1.64
CA ASP A 48 3.48 -1.78 -1.62
C ASP A 48 2.91 -1.20 -0.31
N GLY A 49 3.60 -1.41 0.82
CA GLY A 49 3.21 -0.89 2.13
C GLY A 49 3.49 0.60 2.33
N ALA A 50 4.47 1.18 1.64
CA ALA A 50 4.84 2.60 1.72
C ALA A 50 4.62 3.39 0.40
N GLY A 51 4.36 2.71 -0.73
CA GLY A 51 4.33 3.31 -2.07
C GLY A 51 2.96 3.28 -2.77
N GLY A 52 1.89 2.88 -2.08
CA GLY A 52 0.52 3.09 -2.54
C GLY A 52 0.25 4.56 -2.92
N GLY A 53 0.85 5.51 -2.18
CA GLY A 53 0.78 6.93 -2.49
C GLY A 53 1.50 7.33 -3.80
N VAL A 54 2.65 6.73 -4.10
CA VAL A 54 3.43 7.05 -5.33
C VAL A 54 2.69 6.55 -6.58
N GLN A 55 2.10 5.36 -6.52
CA GLN A 55 1.33 4.82 -7.64
C GLN A 55 0.00 5.57 -7.83
N GLN A 56 -0.68 5.94 -6.74
CA GLN A 56 -1.90 6.76 -6.80
C GLN A 56 -1.62 8.16 -7.36
N GLU A 57 -0.52 8.80 -6.96
CA GLU A 57 -0.09 10.10 -7.49
C GLU A 57 0.16 10.05 -9.00
N LEU A 58 0.86 9.02 -9.46
CA LEU A 58 1.13 8.82 -10.89
C LEU A 58 -0.18 8.59 -11.68
N SER A 59 -1.13 7.83 -11.13
CA SER A 59 -2.46 7.65 -11.75
C SER A 59 -3.21 8.98 -11.85
N LEU A 60 -3.25 9.75 -10.75
CA LEU A 60 -3.93 11.05 -10.72
C LEU A 60 -3.33 12.03 -11.74
N ARG A 61 -2.00 12.08 -11.87
CA ARG A 61 -1.33 12.93 -12.87
C ARG A 61 -1.71 12.56 -14.30
N ARG A 62 -1.81 11.25 -14.62
CA ARG A 62 -2.27 10.78 -15.94
C ARG A 62 -3.72 11.17 -16.20
N GLU A 63 -4.61 10.93 -15.23
CA GLU A 63 -6.03 11.26 -15.36
C GLU A 63 -6.27 12.77 -15.55
N ILE A 64 -5.47 13.62 -14.88
CA ILE A 64 -5.50 15.08 -15.08
C ILE A 64 -5.09 15.44 -16.52
N SER A 65 -4.00 14.87 -17.03
CA SER A 65 -3.55 15.09 -18.41
C SER A 65 -4.62 14.69 -19.43
N ASP A 66 -5.24 13.52 -19.26
CA ASP A 66 -6.29 13.02 -20.14
C ASP A 66 -7.53 13.93 -20.12
N LEU A 67 -7.90 14.45 -18.96
CA LEU A 67 -9.02 15.38 -18.82
C LEU A 67 -8.73 16.74 -19.46
N GLU A 68 -7.50 17.24 -19.34
CA GLU A 68 -7.07 18.47 -20.00
C GLU A 68 -7.09 18.34 -21.53
N GLU A 69 -6.70 17.18 -22.07
CA GLU A 69 -6.81 16.90 -23.50
C GLU A 69 -8.26 16.82 -23.96
N LYS A 70 -9.12 16.11 -23.22
CA LYS A 70 -10.56 16.02 -23.53
C LYS A 70 -11.26 17.38 -23.47
N LEU A 71 -10.86 18.25 -22.54
CA LEU A 71 -11.40 19.60 -22.43
C LEU A 71 -11.09 20.49 -23.65
N LYS A 72 -10.00 20.22 -24.39
CA LYS A 72 -9.65 20.97 -25.62
C LYS A 72 -10.61 20.66 -26.77
N THR A 73 -11.14 19.44 -26.83
CA THR A 73 -11.98 18.96 -27.94
C THR A 73 -13.48 19.03 -27.63
N ILE A 74 -13.86 19.25 -26.38
CA ILE A 74 -15.27 19.35 -25.97
C ILE A 74 -15.88 20.68 -26.45
N THR A 75 -16.98 20.59 -27.20
CA THR A 75 -17.76 21.75 -27.70
C THR A 75 -19.02 22.01 -26.89
N ASP A 76 -19.52 21.00 -26.18
CA ASP A 76 -20.69 21.06 -25.32
C ASP A 76 -20.39 21.78 -23.99
N SER A 77 -21.10 22.88 -23.73
CA SER A 77 -20.94 23.76 -22.56
C SER A 77 -21.14 23.01 -21.24
N ASP A 78 -22.19 22.20 -21.14
CA ASP A 78 -22.56 21.58 -19.87
C ASP A 78 -21.60 20.44 -19.52
N LYS A 79 -21.19 19.68 -20.54
CA LYS A 79 -20.13 18.66 -20.40
C LYS A 79 -18.78 19.29 -20.06
N ARG A 80 -18.47 20.48 -20.59
CA ARG A 80 -17.25 21.22 -20.25
C ARG A 80 -17.24 21.63 -18.77
N VAL A 81 -18.37 22.09 -18.24
CA VAL A 81 -18.48 22.47 -16.82
C VAL A 81 -18.33 21.25 -15.91
N ALA A 82 -19.02 20.15 -16.21
CA ALA A 82 -18.88 18.91 -15.45
C ALA A 82 -17.45 18.38 -15.45
N MET A 83 -16.81 18.33 -16.62
CA MET A 83 -15.45 17.84 -16.77
C MET A 83 -14.40 18.76 -16.11
N ARG A 84 -14.64 20.08 -16.06
CA ARG A 84 -13.83 21.02 -15.27
C ARG A 84 -13.96 20.76 -13.77
N LYS A 85 -15.15 20.43 -13.27
CA LYS A 85 -15.35 20.10 -11.86
C LYS A 85 -14.57 18.85 -11.48
N ASP A 86 -14.61 17.81 -12.31
CA ASP A 86 -13.85 16.58 -12.11
C ASP A 86 -12.33 16.81 -12.14
N LEU A 87 -11.86 17.69 -13.04
CA LEU A 87 -10.46 18.10 -13.09
C LEU A 87 -10.02 18.77 -11.77
N MET A 88 -10.86 19.64 -11.20
CA MET A 88 -10.55 20.32 -9.93
C MET A 88 -10.52 19.35 -8.74
N ASP A 89 -11.45 18.40 -8.68
CA ASP A 89 -11.45 17.38 -7.62
C ASP A 89 -10.18 16.51 -7.66
N LYS A 90 -9.76 16.09 -8.86
CA LYS A 90 -8.52 15.31 -9.02
C LYS A 90 -7.27 16.10 -8.67
N ARG A 91 -7.20 17.38 -9.02
CA ARG A 91 -6.10 18.28 -8.63
C ARG A 91 -6.02 18.46 -7.11
N LEU A 92 -7.16 18.60 -6.44
CA LEU A 92 -7.21 18.68 -4.97
C LEU A 92 -6.72 17.39 -4.31
N ARG A 93 -7.12 16.22 -4.82
CA ARG A 93 -6.60 14.94 -4.31
C ARG A 93 -5.09 14.83 -4.51
N LEU A 94 -4.58 15.26 -5.66
CA LEU A 94 -3.15 15.27 -5.93
C LEU A 94 -2.39 16.15 -4.93
N SER A 95 -2.88 17.35 -4.61
CA SER A 95 -2.22 18.23 -3.64
C SER A 95 -2.18 17.61 -2.23
N VAL A 96 -3.23 16.92 -1.81
CA VAL A 96 -3.26 16.19 -0.53
C VAL A 96 -2.19 15.11 -0.47
N HIS A 97 -2.02 14.33 -1.55
CA HIS A 97 -0.96 13.32 -1.64
C HIS A 97 0.45 13.94 -1.59
N GLU A 98 0.65 15.07 -2.28
CA GLU A 98 1.94 15.78 -2.29
C GLU A 98 2.28 16.44 -0.94
N GLU A 99 1.28 16.92 -0.20
CA GLU A 99 1.45 17.43 1.16
C GLU A 99 1.76 16.32 2.15
N ALA A 100 1.09 15.16 2.03
CA ALA A 100 1.36 13.99 2.86
C ALA A 100 2.78 13.45 2.67
N ARG A 101 3.37 13.59 1.47
CA ARG A 101 4.78 13.22 1.21
C ARG A 101 5.81 14.20 1.78
N ARG A 102 5.43 15.45 2.01
CA ARG A 102 6.34 16.50 2.51
C ARG A 102 6.50 16.51 4.03
N LYS A 103 5.58 15.89 4.77
CA LYS A 103 5.60 15.78 6.23
C LYS A 103 6.21 14.45 6.66
#